data_AF-A0A495ZTM9-F1
#
_entry.id   AF-A0A495ZTM9-F1
#
_cell.length_a   1.000
_cell.length_b   1.000
_cell.length_c   1.000
_cell.angle_alpha   90.00
_cell.angle_beta   90.00
_cell.angle_gamma   90.00
#
_symmetry.space_group_name_H-M   'P 1'
#
loop_
_entity.id
_entity.type
_entity.pdbx_description
1 polymer ?
#
loop_
_entity_poly.entity_id
_entity_poly.type
_entity_poly.pdbx_seq_one_letter_code
_entity_poly.pdbx_strand_id
1 'polypeptide(L)'
;MVDLEAVWNRVLKDTSVEHSSIHGPGHWARVERNGLYVAQKTKANQTIVQLFAVFHDCMRQNDDIDPGHGRRGAEYAVQIKNELINIPSDDFDKLYYACEWHTDQIATDDVTIAACWDADRLDLGRVGFILDPLYMNSKPAQEIAKRDDISVLDRVAVRNWEKLVG
;
A
#
# COMPACT_ATOMS: atom_id res chain seq x y z
N MET A 1 -2.39 -18.97 -4.12
CA MET A 1 -2.09 -18.16 -2.92
C MET A 1 -0.76 -17.49 -3.19
N VAL A 2 -0.67 -16.18 -3.00
CA VAL A 2 0.56 -15.42 -3.25
C VAL A 2 1.52 -15.59 -2.07
N ASP A 3 2.77 -15.91 -2.35
CA ASP A 3 3.83 -15.91 -1.35
C ASP A 3 4.34 -14.47 -1.14
N LEU A 4 3.74 -13.78 -0.18
CA LEU A 4 4.04 -12.38 0.10
C LEU A 4 5.46 -12.17 0.66
N GLU A 5 6.07 -13.17 1.30
CA GLU A 5 7.45 -13.06 1.77
C GLU A 5 8.42 -13.15 0.60
N ALA A 6 8.17 -14.04 -0.35
CA ALA A 6 8.95 -14.11 -1.59
C ALA A 6 8.81 -12.81 -2.42
N VAL A 7 7.61 -12.24 -2.50
CA VAL A 7 7.38 -10.94 -3.16
C VAL A 7 8.15 -9.82 -2.46
N TRP A 8 8.02 -9.71 -1.14
CA TRP A 8 8.72 -8.68 -0.35
C TRP A 8 10.24 -8.77 -0.54
N ASN A 9 10.82 -9.96 -0.39
CA ASN A 9 12.25 -10.17 -0.57
C ASN A 9 12.72 -9.87 -1.99
N ARG A 10 11.91 -10.20 -3.00
CA ARG A 10 12.20 -9.84 -4.39
C ARG A 10 12.20 -8.32 -4.59
N VAL A 11 11.23 -7.61 -4.02
CA VAL A 11 11.14 -6.15 -4.12
C VAL A 11 12.30 -5.47 -3.39
N LEU A 12 12.63 -5.89 -2.16
CA LEU A 12 13.78 -5.37 -1.40
C LEU A 12 15.11 -5.50 -2.16
N LYS A 13 15.27 -6.59 -2.92
CA LYS A 13 16.48 -6.84 -3.70
C LYS A 13 16.60 -5.95 -4.93
N ASP A 14 15.47 -5.67 -5.58
CA ASP A 14 15.45 -5.04 -6.90
C ASP A 14 15.19 -3.52 -6.82
N THR A 15 14.64 -3.04 -5.71
CA THR A 15 14.40 -1.60 -5.46
C THR A 15 15.69 -0.82 -5.20
N SER A 16 15.71 0.44 -5.61
CA SER A 16 16.72 1.42 -5.18
C SER A 16 16.27 2.26 -3.98
N VAL A 17 15.07 2.02 -3.45
CA VAL A 17 14.56 2.74 -2.28
C VAL A 17 15.29 2.22 -1.04
N GLU A 18 16.00 3.13 -0.37
CA GLU A 18 16.76 2.79 0.82
C GLU A 18 15.86 2.30 1.95
N HIS A 19 16.36 1.36 2.77
CA HIS A 19 15.59 0.80 3.88
C HIS A 19 15.16 1.87 4.90
N SER A 20 15.98 2.90 5.08
CA SER A 20 15.74 4.04 5.95
C SER A 20 14.94 5.18 5.31
N SER A 21 14.58 5.07 4.02
CA SER A 21 13.74 6.07 3.34
C SER A 21 12.40 6.21 4.06
N ILE A 22 11.87 7.44 4.08
CA ILE A 22 10.53 7.72 4.60
C ILE A 22 9.41 7.03 3.79
N HIS A 23 9.74 6.60 2.56
CA HIS A 23 8.90 5.82 1.64
C HIS A 23 9.40 4.38 1.48
N GLY A 24 10.34 3.95 2.33
CA GLY A 24 10.94 2.62 2.29
C GLY A 24 10.07 1.54 2.95
N PRO A 25 10.66 0.36 3.21
CA PRO A 25 9.94 -0.83 3.70
C PRO A 25 9.17 -0.61 5.00
N GLY A 26 9.62 0.31 5.87
CA GLY A 26 8.88 0.69 7.07
C GLY A 26 7.52 1.31 6.75
N HIS A 27 7.43 2.12 5.68
CA HIS A 27 6.18 2.68 5.17
C HIS A 27 5.29 1.61 4.58
N TRP A 28 5.82 0.76 3.70
CA TRP A 28 5.09 -0.35 3.09
C TRP A 28 4.43 -1.26 4.14
N ALA A 29 5.15 -1.57 5.23
CA ALA A 29 4.63 -2.37 6.34
C ALA A 29 3.44 -1.69 7.07
N ARG A 30 3.48 -0.36 7.25
CA ARG A 30 2.36 0.39 7.84
C ARG A 30 1.18 0.46 6.87
N VAL A 31 1.42 0.67 5.58
CA VAL A 31 0.37 0.61 4.55
C VAL A 31 -0.30 -0.76 4.54
N GLU A 32 0.43 -1.86 4.63
CA GLU A 32 -0.17 -3.21 4.74
C GLU A 32 -1.10 -3.28 5.97
N ARG A 33 -0.62 -2.84 7.14
CA ARG A 33 -1.39 -2.87 8.39
C ARG A 33 -2.67 -2.05 8.29
N ASN A 34 -2.56 -0.81 7.81
CA ASN A 34 -3.67 0.11 7.63
C ASN A 34 -4.71 -0.47 6.67
N GLY A 35 -4.23 -0.99 5.54
CA GLY A 35 -5.08 -1.56 4.51
C GLY A 35 -5.80 -2.82 4.98
N LEU A 36 -5.14 -3.71 5.73
CA LEU A 36 -5.79 -4.90 6.28
C LEU A 36 -6.89 -4.55 7.29
N TYR A 37 -6.69 -3.51 8.10
CA TYR A 37 -7.77 -2.98 8.96
C TYR A 37 -8.99 -2.58 8.12
N VAL A 38 -8.77 -1.73 7.11
CA VAL A 38 -9.83 -1.21 6.24
C VAL A 38 -10.51 -2.36 5.49
N ALA A 39 -9.74 -3.30 4.95
CA ALA A 39 -10.24 -4.44 4.19
C ALA A 39 -11.13 -5.38 5.02
N GLN A 40 -10.78 -5.63 6.28
CA GLN A 40 -11.62 -6.42 7.18
C GLN A 40 -13.01 -5.80 7.39
N LYS A 41 -13.10 -4.47 7.41
CA LYS A 41 -14.33 -3.70 7.62
C LYS A 41 -15.15 -3.49 6.34
N THR A 42 -14.49 -3.36 5.19
CA THR A 42 -15.11 -3.05 3.90
C THR A 42 -15.35 -4.28 3.02
N LYS A 43 -14.73 -5.42 3.35
CA LYS A 43 -14.67 -6.63 2.50
C LYS A 43 -13.85 -6.44 1.22
N ALA A 44 -12.91 -5.49 1.21
CA ALA A 44 -11.90 -5.39 0.17
C ALA A 44 -11.05 -6.66 0.05
N ASN A 45 -10.53 -6.91 -1.15
CA ASN A 45 -9.62 -8.01 -1.41
C ASN A 45 -8.27 -7.77 -0.69
N GLN A 46 -8.04 -8.51 0.39
CA GLN A 46 -6.83 -8.36 1.20
C GLN A 46 -5.55 -8.67 0.43
N THR A 47 -5.58 -9.60 -0.53
CA THR A 47 -4.38 -9.94 -1.33
C THR A 47 -3.94 -8.75 -2.18
N ILE A 48 -4.88 -8.02 -2.80
CA ILE A 48 -4.55 -6.82 -3.57
C ILE A 48 -4.01 -5.72 -2.65
N VAL A 49 -4.62 -5.51 -1.49
CA VAL A 49 -4.17 -4.51 -0.51
C VAL A 49 -2.73 -4.79 -0.04
N GLN A 50 -2.41 -6.05 0.24
CA GLN A 50 -1.06 -6.46 0.64
C GLN A 50 -0.05 -6.26 -0.49
N LEU A 51 -0.41 -6.60 -1.73
CA LEU A 51 0.44 -6.35 -2.89
C LEU A 51 0.64 -4.85 -3.13
N PHE A 52 -0.43 -4.05 -3.07
CA PHE A 52 -0.37 -2.60 -3.20
C PHE A 52 0.60 -1.98 -2.20
N ALA A 53 0.53 -2.41 -0.93
CA ALA A 53 1.42 -1.94 0.12
C ALA A 53 2.90 -2.11 -0.25
N VAL A 54 3.26 -3.21 -0.92
CA VAL A 54 4.62 -3.47 -1.40
C VAL A 54 4.97 -2.66 -2.64
N PHE A 55 4.06 -2.52 -3.61
CA PHE A 55 4.41 -2.00 -4.94
C PHE A 55 4.21 -0.49 -5.13
N HIS A 56 3.30 0.17 -4.41
CA HIS A 56 2.90 1.54 -4.71
C HIS A 56 4.07 2.54 -4.72
N ASP A 57 5.06 2.33 -3.84
CA ASP A 57 6.24 3.18 -3.67
C ASP A 57 7.58 2.46 -3.91
N CYS A 58 7.59 1.19 -4.33
CA CYS A 58 8.86 0.46 -4.44
C CYS A 58 9.77 0.90 -5.58
N MET A 59 9.27 1.72 -6.50
CA MET A 59 10.02 2.24 -7.65
C MET A 59 10.14 3.76 -7.62
N ARG A 60 10.21 4.32 -6.41
CA ARG A 60 10.59 5.72 -6.24
C ARG A 60 12.05 5.95 -6.64
N GLN A 61 12.31 7.13 -7.18
CA GLN A 61 13.63 7.61 -7.58
C GLN A 61 14.18 8.65 -6.60
N ASN A 62 13.32 9.23 -5.75
CA ASN A 62 13.68 10.17 -4.70
C ASN A 62 12.58 10.24 -3.61
N ASP A 63 12.90 10.89 -2.49
CA ASP A 63 11.98 11.08 -1.37
C ASP A 63 11.08 12.33 -1.49
N ASP A 64 11.33 13.18 -2.47
CA ASP A 64 10.58 14.40 -2.76
C ASP A 64 9.42 14.13 -3.72
N ILE A 65 9.17 15.06 -4.65
CA ILE A 65 8.18 14.95 -5.71
C ILE A 65 8.70 14.00 -6.79
N ASP A 66 8.02 12.87 -6.94
CA ASP A 66 8.42 11.83 -7.87
C ASP A 66 7.23 11.38 -8.76
N PRO A 67 6.82 12.18 -9.75
CA PRO A 67 5.62 11.88 -10.53
C PRO A 67 5.75 10.54 -11.27
N GLY A 68 4.69 9.72 -11.20
CA GLY A 68 4.65 8.41 -11.85
C GLY A 68 5.36 7.28 -11.11
N HIS A 69 5.81 7.47 -9.86
CA HIS A 69 6.35 6.38 -9.03
C HIS A 69 5.39 5.19 -8.91
N GLY A 70 4.09 5.48 -8.68
CA GLY A 70 3.05 4.46 -8.62
C GLY A 70 2.95 3.63 -9.90
N ARG A 71 3.02 4.29 -11.07
CA ARG A 71 3.05 3.61 -12.37
C ARG A 71 4.30 2.72 -12.51
N ARG A 72 5.48 3.21 -12.13
CA ARG A 72 6.70 2.39 -12.17
C ARG A 72 6.59 1.17 -11.26
N GLY A 73 5.98 1.31 -10.09
CA GLY A 73 5.66 0.20 -9.19
C GLY A 73 4.73 -0.83 -9.84
N ALA A 74 3.66 -0.36 -10.49
CA ALA A 74 2.71 -1.20 -11.22
C ALA A 74 3.37 -1.96 -12.40
N GLU A 75 4.21 -1.27 -13.19
CA GLU A 75 5.00 -1.89 -14.27
C GLU A 75 6.00 -2.91 -13.74
N TYR A 76 6.62 -2.66 -12.59
CA TYR A 76 7.49 -3.64 -11.95
C TYR A 76 6.71 -4.88 -11.50
N ALA A 77 5.51 -4.72 -10.93
CA ALA A 77 4.63 -5.85 -10.64
C ALA A 77 4.30 -6.68 -11.89
N VAL A 78 4.12 -6.04 -13.06
CA VAL A 78 3.90 -6.74 -14.34
C VAL A 78 5.09 -7.63 -14.70
N GLN A 79 6.32 -7.15 -14.48
CA GLN A 79 7.54 -7.88 -14.83
C GLN A 79 7.68 -9.19 -14.04
N ILE A 80 7.31 -9.19 -12.77
CA ILE A 80 7.47 -10.36 -11.89
C ILE A 80 6.17 -11.17 -11.72
N LYS A 81 5.06 -10.78 -12.36
CA LYS A 81 3.75 -11.39 -12.12
C LYS A 81 3.70 -12.89 -12.40
N ASN A 82 4.35 -13.32 -13.48
CA ASN A 82 4.36 -14.72 -13.91
C ASN A 82 5.25 -15.61 -13.00
N GLU A 83 6.09 -15.00 -12.17
CA GLU A 83 6.97 -15.70 -11.24
C GLU A 83 6.37 -15.77 -9.83
N LEU A 84 5.78 -14.66 -9.34
CA LEU A 84 5.44 -14.50 -7.92
C LEU A 84 4.00 -14.03 -7.66
N ILE A 85 3.31 -13.44 -8.64
CA ILE A 85 1.98 -12.82 -8.46
C ILE A 85 0.92 -13.58 -9.24
N ASN A 86 0.64 -14.82 -8.82
CA ASN A 86 -0.39 -15.64 -9.42
C ASN A 86 -1.80 -15.31 -8.86
N ILE A 87 -2.44 -14.30 -9.44
CA ILE A 87 -3.81 -13.84 -9.13
C ILE A 87 -4.64 -13.69 -10.43
N PRO A 88 -5.99 -13.65 -10.35
CA PRO A 88 -6.83 -13.40 -11.52
C PRO A 88 -6.50 -12.08 -12.24
N SER A 89 -6.74 -12.02 -13.56
CA SER A 89 -6.43 -10.82 -14.36
C SER A 89 -7.14 -9.57 -13.83
N ASP A 90 -8.44 -9.66 -13.54
CA ASP A 90 -9.22 -8.54 -13.01
C ASP A 90 -8.69 -8.04 -11.65
N ASP A 91 -8.16 -8.95 -10.82
CA ASP A 91 -7.53 -8.59 -9.55
C ASP A 91 -6.16 -7.90 -9.78
N PHE A 92 -5.41 -8.36 -10.78
CA PHE A 92 -4.16 -7.72 -11.18
C PHE A 92 -4.39 -6.32 -11.78
N ASP A 93 -5.43 -6.15 -12.58
CA ASP A 93 -5.80 -4.85 -13.15
C ASP A 93 -6.14 -3.83 -12.06
N LYS A 94 -6.81 -4.28 -10.98
CA LYS A 94 -7.04 -3.46 -9.79
C LYS A 94 -5.76 -3.11 -9.04
N LEU A 95 -4.84 -4.05 -8.87
CA LEU A 95 -3.53 -3.78 -8.27
C LEU A 95 -2.78 -2.72 -9.09
N TYR A 96 -2.70 -2.92 -10.41
CA TYR A 96 -2.04 -2.00 -11.33
C TYR A 96 -2.66 -0.60 -11.21
N TYR A 97 -3.99 -0.49 -11.31
CA TYR A 97 -4.70 0.78 -11.22
C TYR A 97 -4.51 1.45 -9.86
N ALA A 98 -4.61 0.69 -8.76
CA ALA A 98 -4.42 1.20 -7.41
C ALA A 98 -3.03 1.81 -7.26
N CYS A 99 -1.98 1.12 -7.71
CA CYS A 99 -0.62 1.64 -7.69
C CYS A 99 -0.44 2.87 -8.59
N GLU A 100 -0.87 2.81 -9.86
CA GLU A 100 -0.67 3.92 -10.82
C GLU A 100 -1.28 5.24 -10.31
N TRP A 101 -2.47 5.19 -9.72
CA TRP A 101 -3.29 6.37 -9.50
C TRP A 101 -3.38 6.85 -8.04
N HIS A 102 -2.68 6.22 -7.08
CA HIS A 102 -2.88 6.52 -5.65
C HIS A 102 -2.61 7.98 -5.23
N THR A 103 -1.72 8.67 -5.93
CA THR A 103 -1.45 10.11 -5.70
C THR A 103 -2.25 11.05 -6.59
N ASP A 104 -2.78 10.55 -7.71
CA ASP A 104 -3.33 11.36 -8.78
C ASP A 104 -4.86 11.39 -8.77
N GLN A 105 -5.49 10.41 -8.09
CA GLN A 105 -6.94 10.30 -7.94
C GLN A 105 -7.33 10.34 -6.47
N ILE A 106 -8.42 11.04 -6.17
CA ILE A 106 -8.91 11.17 -4.78
C ILE A 106 -9.89 10.05 -4.44
N ALA A 107 -10.81 9.69 -5.34
CA ALA A 107 -11.92 8.80 -5.01
C ALA A 107 -12.16 7.70 -6.05
N THR A 108 -12.72 6.58 -5.60
CA THR A 108 -13.10 5.43 -6.44
C THR A 108 -14.29 4.69 -5.86
N ASP A 109 -15.08 4.06 -6.72
CA ASP A 109 -16.22 3.20 -6.32
C ASP A 109 -15.80 1.74 -6.08
N ASP A 110 -14.60 1.32 -6.50
CA ASP A 110 -14.11 -0.03 -6.19
C ASP A 110 -13.57 -0.09 -4.76
N VAL A 111 -14.21 -0.93 -3.93
CA VAL A 111 -13.93 -1.02 -2.49
C VAL A 111 -12.48 -1.44 -2.19
N THR A 112 -11.84 -2.19 -3.11
CA THR A 112 -10.47 -2.66 -2.94
C THR A 112 -9.47 -1.58 -3.29
N ILE A 113 -9.68 -0.86 -4.39
CA ILE A 113 -8.83 0.29 -4.75
C ILE A 113 -8.96 1.38 -3.67
N ALA A 114 -10.19 1.63 -3.19
CA ALA A 114 -10.44 2.54 -2.07
C ALA A 114 -9.66 2.15 -0.81
N ALA A 115 -9.65 0.86 -0.45
CA ALA A 115 -8.91 0.37 0.71
C ALA A 115 -7.39 0.53 0.54
N CYS A 116 -6.86 0.39 -0.67
CA CYS A 116 -5.45 0.64 -0.98
C CYS A 116 -5.08 2.11 -0.74
N TRP A 117 -5.85 3.04 -1.32
CA TRP A 117 -5.56 4.47 -1.19
C TRP A 117 -5.77 4.98 0.24
N ASP A 118 -6.80 4.49 0.93
CA ASP A 118 -7.00 4.80 2.35
C ASP A 118 -5.82 4.29 3.20
N ALA A 119 -5.26 3.12 2.88
CA ALA A 119 -4.15 2.54 3.61
C ALA A 119 -2.90 3.43 3.60
N ASP A 120 -2.56 3.95 2.41
CA ASP A 120 -1.46 4.88 2.20
C ASP A 120 -1.72 6.23 2.90
N ARG A 121 -2.90 6.81 2.66
CA ARG A 121 -3.27 8.11 3.24
C ARG A 121 -3.32 8.10 4.76
N LEU A 122 -3.72 6.99 5.37
CA LEU A 122 -3.70 6.84 6.83
C LEU A 122 -2.28 6.86 7.42
N ASP A 123 -1.23 6.62 6.62
CA ASP A 123 0.16 6.72 7.08
C ASP A 123 0.72 8.15 6.96
N LEU A 124 0.05 9.11 6.32
CA LEU A 124 0.57 10.46 6.07
C LEU A 124 0.94 11.23 7.35
N GLY A 125 0.32 10.90 8.49
CA GLY A 125 0.68 11.47 9.79
C GLY A 125 2.15 11.30 10.17
N ARG A 126 2.78 10.21 9.74
CA ARG A 126 4.22 9.95 9.99
C ARG A 126 5.14 11.02 9.40
N VAL A 127 4.76 11.61 8.27
CA VAL A 127 5.53 12.67 7.59
C VAL A 127 4.98 14.08 7.89
N GLY A 128 4.14 14.22 8.93
CA GLY A 128 3.73 15.50 9.48
C GLY A 128 2.45 16.10 8.89
N PHE A 129 1.70 15.36 8.07
CA PHE A 129 0.39 15.81 7.58
C PHE A 129 -0.71 15.49 8.58
N ILE A 130 -1.71 16.37 8.66
CA ILE A 130 -2.96 16.09 9.38
C ILE A 130 -3.86 15.26 8.47
N LEU A 131 -4.39 14.16 8.97
CA LEU A 131 -5.33 13.33 8.22
C LEU A 131 -6.64 14.09 7.99
N ASP A 132 -7.07 14.21 6.74
CA ASP A 132 -8.34 14.84 6.39
C ASP A 132 -9.34 13.76 5.91
N PRO A 133 -10.47 13.56 6.62
CA PRO A 133 -11.51 12.61 6.25
C PRO A 133 -12.05 12.78 4.83
N LEU A 134 -11.98 13.98 4.24
CA LEU A 134 -12.46 14.23 2.87
C LEU A 134 -11.61 13.54 1.80
N TYR A 135 -10.37 13.16 2.13
CA TYR A 135 -9.49 12.39 1.26
C TYR A 135 -9.58 10.88 1.52
N MET A 136 -10.44 10.44 2.44
CA MET A 136 -10.65 9.02 2.75
C MET A 136 -11.90 8.51 2.02
N ASN A 137 -11.76 7.39 1.32
CA ASN A 137 -12.81 6.74 0.53
C ASN A 137 -13.80 5.99 1.42
N SER A 138 -13.29 5.25 2.42
CA SER A 138 -14.11 4.35 3.23
C SER A 138 -14.52 4.96 4.56
N LYS A 139 -15.72 4.61 5.04
CA LYS A 139 -16.19 5.03 6.37
C LYS A 139 -15.20 4.69 7.50
N PRO A 140 -14.59 3.49 7.56
CA PRO A 140 -13.59 3.17 8.58
C PRO A 140 -12.38 4.12 8.57
N ALA A 141 -11.84 4.45 7.39
CA ALA A 141 -10.71 5.36 7.27
C ALA A 141 -11.10 6.81 7.60
N GLN A 142 -12.29 7.25 7.18
CA GLN A 142 -12.85 8.55 7.55
C GLN A 142 -12.99 8.70 9.08
N GLU A 143 -13.45 7.67 9.78
CA GLU A 143 -13.59 7.72 11.24
C GLU A 143 -12.24 7.78 11.96
N ILE A 144 -11.20 7.10 11.44
CA ILE A 144 -9.84 7.22 11.97
C ILE A 144 -9.32 8.63 11.77
N ALA A 145 -9.41 9.16 10.55
CA ALA A 145 -8.97 10.51 10.22
C ALA A 145 -9.70 11.58 11.07
N LYS A 146 -11.01 11.43 11.31
CA LYS A 146 -11.78 12.37 12.13
C LYS A 146 -11.36 12.38 13.59
N ARG A 147 -11.01 11.21 14.13
CA ARG A 147 -10.67 11.05 15.55
C ARG A 147 -9.20 11.28 15.82
N ASP A 148 -8.38 11.27 14.77
CA ASP A 148 -6.92 11.29 14.85
C ASP A 148 -6.38 10.18 15.77
N ASP A 149 -7.04 9.01 15.73
CA ASP A 149 -6.68 7.85 16.55
C ASP A 149 -6.23 6.69 15.67
N ILE A 150 -4.95 6.72 15.29
CA ILE A 150 -4.31 5.64 14.52
C ILE A 150 -3.96 4.42 15.37
N SER A 151 -4.05 4.50 16.71
CA SER A 151 -3.69 3.38 17.61
C SER A 151 -4.58 2.14 17.43
N VAL A 152 -5.74 2.31 16.80
CA VAL A 152 -6.62 1.20 16.41
C VAL A 152 -5.97 0.30 15.35
N LEU A 153 -5.05 0.85 14.55
CA LEU A 153 -4.34 0.14 13.48
C LEU A 153 -3.25 -0.78 14.06
N ASP A 154 -2.63 -0.40 15.18
CA ASP A 154 -1.56 -1.19 15.84
C ASP A 154 -2.02 -2.56 16.35
N ARG A 155 -3.35 -2.76 16.46
CA ARG A 155 -3.95 -4.03 16.88
C ARG A 155 -4.04 -5.04 15.74
N VAL A 156 -3.78 -4.63 14.49
CA VAL A 156 -3.80 -5.53 13.34
C VAL A 156 -2.51 -6.32 13.28
N ALA A 157 -2.63 -7.64 13.41
CA ALA A 157 -1.52 -8.55 13.21
C ALA A 157 -1.10 -8.54 11.74
N VAL A 158 0.14 -8.15 11.49
CA VAL A 158 0.81 -8.21 10.18
C VAL A 158 2.03 -9.10 10.26
N ARG A 159 2.59 -9.45 9.11
CA ARG A 159 3.89 -10.13 9.06
C ARG A 159 4.94 -9.27 9.75
N ASN A 160 5.89 -9.93 10.41
CA ASN A 160 7.02 -9.24 10.99
C ASN A 160 8.06 -8.98 9.89
N TRP A 161 7.84 -7.90 9.14
CA TRP A 161 8.73 -7.48 8.06
C TRP A 161 10.12 -7.08 8.57
N GLU A 162 10.26 -6.64 9.83
CA GLU A 162 11.56 -6.30 10.42
C GLU A 162 12.52 -7.50 10.46
N LYS A 163 12.01 -8.73 10.58
CA LYS A 163 12.83 -9.95 10.50
C LYS A 163 13.37 -10.23 9.09
N LEU A 164 12.78 -9.62 8.07
CA LEU A 164 13.14 -9.82 6.66
C LEU A 164 14.00 -8.68 6.11
N VAL A 165 14.17 -7.60 6.87
CA VAL A 165 15.00 -6.44 6.49
C VAL A 165 16.50 -6.66 6.79
N GLY A 166 16.85 -7.64 7.62
CA GLY A 166 18.25 -8.04 7.89
C GLY A 166 18.98 -7.13 8.86
#